data_AF-A0A8H5SKT6-F1
#
_entry.id   AF-A0A8H5SKT6-F1
#
_cell.length_a   1.000
_cell.length_b   1.000
_cell.length_c   1.000
_cell.angle_alpha   90.00
_cell.angle_beta   90.00
_cell.angle_gamma   90.00
#
_symmetry.space_group_name_H-M   'P 1'
#
loop_
_entity.id
_entity.type
_entity.pdbx_description
1 polymer ?
#
loop_
_entity_poly.entity_id
_entity_poly.type
_entity_poly.pdbx_seq_one_letter_code
_entity_poly.pdbx_strand_id
1 'polypeptide(L)' 'MSDKTKIRYSYRGYDAWQASEPQLRKLIQDDTGVEYWIETRSIPPIGVPPPVTKDCLEKLKGLEGVEVNEIEED' A
#
# COMPACT_ATOMS: atom_id res chain seq x y z
N MET A 1 12.79 -15.43 -9.61
CA MET A 1 11.41 -15.15 -10.06
C MET A 1 10.65 -14.73 -8.83
N SER A 2 10.72 -13.46 -8.45
CA SER A 2 10.03 -12.98 -7.26
C SER A 2 8.59 -12.70 -7.68
N ASP A 3 7.64 -13.50 -7.18
CA ASP A 3 6.20 -13.22 -7.23
C ASP A 3 5.97 -11.84 -6.59
N LYS A 4 6.03 -10.78 -7.39
CA LYS A 4 5.70 -9.43 -6.96
C LYS A 4 4.29 -9.12 -7.42
N THR A 5 3.43 -8.78 -6.49
CA THR A 5 2.03 -8.49 -6.75
C THR A 5 1.84 -6.99 -6.85
N LYS A 6 1.19 -6.53 -7.91
CA LYS A 6 0.73 -5.14 -7.98
C LYS A 6 -0.48 -4.95 -7.10
N ILE A 7 -0.47 -3.86 -6.35
CA ILE A 7 -1.52 -3.57 -5.40
C ILE A 7 -1.96 -2.13 -5.53
N ARG A 8 -3.17 -1.87 -5.06
CA ARG A 8 -3.71 -0.53 -4.81
C ARG A 8 -4.25 -0.49 -3.41
N TYR A 9 -3.84 0.50 -2.63
CA TYR A 9 -4.35 0.71 -1.28
C TYR A 9 -5.23 1.95 -1.19
N SER A 10 -6.19 1.90 -0.28
CA SER A 10 -7.02 3.03 0.17
C SER A 10 -7.23 2.96 1.68
N TYR A 11 -7.76 4.03 2.27
CA TYR A 11 -8.02 4.10 3.72
C TYR A 11 -9.51 4.27 4.00
N ARG A 12 -9.99 3.65 5.09
CA ARG A 12 -11.36 3.75 5.59
C ARG A 12 -11.58 5.03 6.39
N GLY A 13 -11.36 6.16 5.73
CA GLY A 13 -11.54 7.49 6.31
C GLY A 13 -10.24 8.13 6.80
N TYR A 14 -10.40 9.31 7.41
CA TYR A 14 -9.30 10.19 7.78
C TYR A 14 -8.46 9.64 8.95
N ASP A 15 -9.12 9.14 10.00
CA ASP A 15 -8.43 8.62 11.19
C ASP A 15 -7.55 7.41 10.86
N ALA A 16 -8.08 6.48 10.04
CA ALA A 16 -7.33 5.34 9.55
C ALA A 16 -6.12 5.76 8.71
N TRP A 17 -6.27 6.81 7.89
CA TRP A 17 -5.15 7.36 7.13
C TRP A 17 -4.07 7.93 8.06
N GLN A 18 -4.42 8.80 9.00
CA GLN A 18 -3.44 9.38 9.93
C GLN A 18 -2.70 8.33 10.76
N ALA A 19 -3.39 7.28 11.20
CA ALA A 19 -2.79 6.22 12.02
C ALA A 19 -1.90 5.28 11.19
N SER A 20 -2.35 4.90 9.99
CA SER A 20 -1.75 3.81 9.22
C SER A 20 -0.78 4.27 8.13
N GLU A 21 -0.87 5.52 7.63
CA GLU A 21 0.02 6.05 6.58
C GLU A 21 1.52 5.87 6.87
N PRO A 22 2.05 6.31 8.04
CA PRO A 22 3.49 6.22 8.27
C PRO A 22 3.99 4.77 8.31
N GLN A 23 3.18 3.85 8.86
CA GLN A 23 3.51 2.43 8.91
C GLN A 23 3.42 1.78 7.53
N LEU A 24 2.35 2.07 6.79
CA LEU A 24 2.14 1.59 5.42
C LEU A 24 3.28 2.01 4.50
N ARG A 25 3.66 3.29 4.54
CA ARG A 25 4.73 3.81 3.69
C ARG A 25 6.06 3.16 4.02
N LYS A 26 6.37 3.00 5.31
CA LYS A 26 7.59 2.33 5.74
C LYS A 26 7.67 0.89 5.26
N LEU A 27 6.57 0.12 5.36
CA LEU A 27 6.51 -1.27 4.88
C LEU A 27 6.82 -1.36 3.37
N ILE A 28 6.19 -0.50 2.57
CA ILE A 28 6.40 -0.49 1.12
C ILE A 28 7.83 -0.05 0.78
N GLN A 29 8.37 0.94 1.48
CA GLN A 29 9.74 1.42 1.28
C GLN A 29 10.79 0.35 1.65
N ASP A 30 10.63 -0.32 2.79
CA ASP A 30 11.51 -1.42 3.20
C ASP A 30 11.46 -2.60 2.20
N ASP A 31 10.29 -2.91 1.65
CA ASP A 31 10.11 -4.03 0.70
C ASP A 31 10.62 -3.70 -0.72
N THR A 32 10.28 -2.51 -1.23
CA THR A 32 10.50 -2.15 -2.64
C THR A 32 11.73 -1.27 -2.86
N GLY A 33 12.24 -0.62 -1.81
CA GLY A 33 13.32 0.37 -1.90
C GLY A 33 12.89 1.69 -2.54
N VAL A 34 11.60 1.91 -2.79
CA VAL A 34 11.08 3.09 -3.50
C VAL A 34 10.44 4.06 -2.53
N GLU A 35 10.94 5.29 -2.49
CA GLU A 35 10.48 6.33 -1.56
C GLU A 35 9.12 6.94 -1.92
N TYR A 36 8.81 7.03 -3.22
CA TYR A 36 7.63 7.71 -3.76
C TYR A 36 6.97 6.90 -4.87
N TRP A 37 5.64 6.94 -4.92
CA TRP A 37 4.85 6.33 -5.98
C TRP A 37 3.63 7.17 -6.30
N ILE A 38 2.84 6.72 -7.27
CA ILE A 38 1.66 7.45 -7.75
C ILE A 38 0.57 7.35 -6.69
N GLU A 39 0.13 8.51 -6.21
CA GLU A 39 -0.98 8.66 -5.27
C GLU A 39 -1.97 9.72 -5.78
N THR A 40 -3.26 9.53 -5.48
CA THR A 40 -4.27 10.55 -5.75
C THR A 40 -4.11 11.75 -4.82
N ARG A 41 -4.52 12.94 -5.29
CA ARG A 41 -4.51 14.18 -4.49
C ARG A 41 -5.71 14.32 -3.54
N SER A 42 -6.50 13.25 -3.37
CA SER A 42 -7.67 13.21 -2.49
C SER A 42 -7.24 12.92 -1.05
N ILE A 43 -8.09 13.26 -0.08
CA ILE A 43 -7.89 12.89 1.33
C ILE A 43 -9.08 12.01 1.75
N PRO A 44 -8.86 10.75 2.14
CA PRO A 44 -7.58 10.05 2.15
C PRO A 44 -7.05 9.75 0.72
N PRO A 45 -5.72 9.68 0.55
CA PRO A 45 -5.12 9.35 -0.74
C PRO A 45 -5.31 7.86 -1.05
N ILE A 46 -5.34 7.55 -2.34
CA ILE A 46 -5.32 6.19 -2.88
C ILE A 46 -3.99 6.05 -3.61
N GLY A 47 -3.18 5.09 -3.20
CA GLY A 47 -1.85 4.86 -3.75
C GLY A 47 -1.77 3.57 -4.56
N VAL A 48 -0.96 3.62 -5.62
CA VAL A 48 -0.55 2.45 -6.40
C VAL A 48 0.97 2.33 -6.28
N PRO A 49 1.47 1.64 -5.23
CA PRO A 49 2.89 1.45 -5.05
C PRO A 49 3.47 0.50 -6.11
N PRO A 50 4.81 0.47 -6.24
CA PRO A 50 5.48 -0.55 -7.03
C PRO A 50 5.10 -1.97 -6.57
N PRO A 51 5.30 -2.99 -7.42
CA PRO A 51 4.98 -4.38 -7.10
C PRO A 51 5.68 -4.83 -5.82
N VAL A 52 4.89 -5.22 -4.81
CA VAL A 52 5.37 -5.65 -3.49
C VAL A 52 5.45 -7.16 -3.39
N THR A 53 6.22 -7.68 -2.43
CA THR A 53 6.23 -9.12 -2.12
C THR A 53 4.94 -9.55 -1.41
N LYS A 54 4.64 -10.86 -1.45
CA LYS A 54 3.49 -11.44 -0.72
C LYS A 54 3.56 -11.19 0.79
N ASP A 55 4.76 -11.22 1.38
CA ASP A 55 4.96 -10.93 2.81
C ASP A 55 4.57 -9.49 3.17
N CYS A 56 5.01 -8.52 2.35
CA CYS A 56 4.60 -7.13 2.54
C CYS A 56 3.09 -6.96 2.34
N LEU A 57 2.50 -7.64 1.36
CA LEU A 57 1.06 -7.60 1.11
C LEU A 57 0.24 -8.10 2.32
N GLU A 58 0.63 -9.20 2.94
CA GLU A 58 -0.04 -9.72 4.14
C GLU A 58 0.06 -8.73 5.30
N LYS A 59 1.22 -8.09 5.50
CA LYS A 59 1.40 -7.03 6.50
C LYS A 59 0.51 -5.82 6.24
N LEU A 60 0.39 -5.39 4.97
CA LEU A 60 -0.45 -4.27 4.57
C LEU A 60 -1.94 -4.58 4.76
N LYS A 61 -2.38 -5.79 4.44
CA LYS A 61 -3.77 -6.26 4.68
C LYS A 61 -4.09 -6.38 6.18
N GLY A 62 -3.08 -6.52 7.04
CA GLY A 62 -3.22 -6.53 8.49
C GLY A 62 -3.35 -5.15 9.14
N LEU A 63 -3.17 -4.05 8.40
CA LEU A 63 -3.30 -2.70 8.95
C LEU A 63 -4.78 -2.34 9.14
N GLU A 64 -5.11 -1.86 10.34
CA GLU A 64 -6.48 -1.46 10.65
C GLU A 64 -6.89 -0.23 9.81
N GLY A 65 -8.04 -0.34 9.16
CA GLY A 65 -8.57 0.74 8.33
C GLY A 65 -7.86 0.94 6.99
N VAL A 66 -6.96 0.05 6.56
CA VAL A 66 -6.37 0.05 5.22
C VAL A 66 -7.05 -1.02 4.36
N GLU A 67 -7.39 -0.67 3.13
CA GLU A 67 -7.97 -1.57 2.13
C GLU A 67 -6.97 -1.77 1.00
N VAL A 68 -6.45 -2.98 0.88
CA VAL A 68 -5.47 -3.34 -0.16
C VAL A 68 -6.13 -4.27 -1.15
N ASN A 69 -6.15 -3.85 -2.42
CA ASN A 69 -6.68 -4.60 -3.54
C ASN A 69 -5.52 -5.02 -4.44
N GLU A 70 -5.47 -6.29 -4.82
CA GLU A 70 -4.51 -6.80 -5.80
C GLU A 70 -4.97 -6.42 -7.20
N ILE A 71 -4.04 -5.96 -8.04
CA ILE A 71 -4.28 -5.64 -9.45
C ILE A 71 -3.57 -6.73 -10.25
N GLU A 72 -4.34 -7.62 -10.87
CA GLU A 72 -3.82 -8.54 -11.88
C GLU A 72 -3.55 -7.74 -13.17
N GLU A 73 -2.31 -7.77 -13.66
CA GLU A 73 -2.01 -7.36 -15.02
C GLU A 73 -2.27 -8.55 -15.94
N ASP A 74 -3.18 -8.36 -16.91
CA ASP A 74 -3.42 -9.27 -18.03
C ASP A 74 -2.20 -9.33 -18.98
#